data_AF-A0A2H0A348-F1
#
_entry.id   AF-A0A2H0A348-F1
#
_cell.length_a   1.000
_cell.length_b   1.000
_cell.length_c   1.000
_cell.angle_alpha   90.00
_cell.angle_beta   90.00
_cell.angle_gamma   90.00
#
_symmetry.space_group_name_H-M   'P 1'
#
loop_
_entity.id
_entity.type
_entity.pdbx_description
1 polymer ?
#
loop_
_entity_poly.entity_id
_entity_poly.type
_entity_poly.pdbx_seq_one_letter_code
_entity_poly.pdbx_strand_id
1 'polypeptide(L)'
;MKAPHPSQPLYKRLSGALRLISTYRIYFGRHPAGVPGKSLIFFPYQTALTACGIVGIVSLKHPRTPGPDFQLPDFDAIQTSIILHSYDHCVEKALSLTDHYLGGKSASNELLASVRGLKSTHAFAALYNQSAFQNRLQTLSATLHDVISQETRSLLAAMGFLCAEDVEIITGRIEKLKDAAWVIDAELLENIEKIRSLAGDLDADLSPAALEMLKNINAVFNSIDRLEVRGRDSAGISLMFTLDSAAWDAFQ
;
A
#
# COMPACT_ATOMS: atom_id res chain seq x y z
N MET A 1 -5.46 30.60 -31.01
CA MET A 1 -4.12 29.98 -30.94
C MET A 1 -3.37 30.57 -29.75
N LYS A 2 -3.37 29.85 -28.62
CA LYS A 2 -2.57 30.13 -27.43
C LYS A 2 -2.11 28.77 -26.90
N ALA A 3 -0.83 28.66 -26.57
CA ALA A 3 -0.07 27.43 -26.33
C ALA A 3 -0.60 26.56 -25.18
N PRO A 4 -0.33 25.23 -25.18
CA PRO A 4 -0.79 24.30 -24.15
C PRO A 4 -0.11 24.54 -22.79
N HIS A 5 -0.87 24.41 -21.70
CA HIS A 5 -0.34 24.40 -20.34
C HIS A 5 0.50 23.14 -20.08
N PRO A 6 1.59 23.25 -19.28
CA PRO A 6 2.62 22.23 -19.19
C PRO A 6 2.18 21.08 -18.28
N SER A 7 2.38 19.86 -18.75
CA SER A 7 2.47 18.65 -17.92
C SER A 7 3.32 18.94 -16.69
N GLN A 8 2.82 18.58 -15.50
CA GLN A 8 3.55 18.76 -14.25
C GLN A 8 4.99 18.23 -14.40
N PRO A 9 6.00 19.05 -14.11
CA PRO A 9 7.36 18.71 -14.45
C PRO A 9 7.87 17.57 -13.56
N LEU A 10 8.58 16.63 -14.18
CA LEU A 10 9.14 15.40 -13.59
C LEU A 10 9.84 15.65 -12.23
N TYR A 11 10.41 16.84 -12.02
CA TYR A 11 11.10 17.22 -10.79
C TYR A 11 10.18 17.25 -9.55
N LYS A 12 8.88 17.50 -9.68
CA LYS A 12 7.93 17.47 -8.54
C LYS A 12 7.56 16.05 -8.11
N ARG A 13 7.57 15.08 -9.04
CA ARG A 13 7.44 13.65 -8.71
C ARG A 13 8.74 13.10 -8.09
N LEU A 14 9.88 13.55 -8.61
CA LEU A 14 11.20 13.27 -8.02
C LEU A 14 11.32 13.87 -6.61
N SER A 15 10.78 15.05 -6.33
CA SER A 15 10.93 15.69 -5.01
C SER A 15 10.18 14.95 -3.89
N GLY A 16 9.07 14.27 -4.19
CA GLY A 16 8.36 13.40 -3.24
C GLY A 16 9.14 12.12 -2.93
N ALA A 17 9.68 11.46 -3.96
CA ALA A 17 10.57 10.31 -3.81
C ALA A 17 11.88 10.69 -3.10
N LEU A 18 12.46 11.85 -3.44
CA LEU A 18 13.65 12.41 -2.80
C LEU A 18 13.41 12.78 -1.33
N ARG A 19 12.20 13.20 -0.93
CA ARG A 19 11.85 13.44 0.48
C ARG A 19 11.72 12.17 1.31
N LEU A 20 11.20 11.10 0.72
CA LEU A 20 11.21 9.77 1.36
C LEU A 20 12.64 9.23 1.47
N ILE A 21 13.42 9.34 0.39
CA ILE A 21 14.84 8.96 0.37
C ILE A 21 15.67 9.83 1.33
N SER A 22 15.35 11.12 1.53
CA SER A 22 16.11 11.99 2.43
C SER A 22 16.00 11.60 3.91
N THR A 23 15.00 10.79 4.27
CA THR A 23 14.89 10.23 5.63
C THR A 23 15.73 8.96 5.81
N TYR A 24 16.21 8.36 4.71
CA TYR A 24 17.05 7.17 4.70
C TYR A 24 18.49 7.53 4.34
N ARG A 25 19.44 6.99 5.09
CA ARG A 25 20.86 7.08 4.76
C ARG A 25 21.16 6.10 3.63
N ILE A 26 21.69 6.60 2.52
CA ILE A 26 22.03 5.76 1.37
C ILE A 26 23.45 5.23 1.53
N TYR A 27 23.61 3.92 1.35
CA TYR A 27 24.91 3.24 1.39
C TYR A 27 25.08 2.38 0.14
N PHE A 28 26.34 2.19 -0.25
CA PHE A 28 26.74 1.28 -1.33
C PHE A 28 27.77 0.29 -0.77
N GLY A 29 27.64 -1.00 -1.08
CA GLY A 29 28.68 -1.98 -0.73
C GLY A 29 28.88 -2.23 0.76
N ARG A 30 27.89 -1.91 1.62
CA ARG A 30 27.99 -2.07 3.08
C ARG A 30 27.29 -3.32 3.57
N HIS A 31 27.84 -3.93 4.60
CA HIS A 31 27.18 -5.03 5.30
C HIS A 31 25.98 -4.50 6.11
N PRO A 32 24.76 -5.10 6.03
CA PRO A 32 23.57 -4.61 6.74
C PRO A 32 23.74 -4.48 8.26
N ALA A 33 24.58 -5.33 8.87
CA ALA A 33 24.91 -5.24 10.29
C ALA A 33 25.72 -3.98 10.65
N GLY A 34 26.48 -3.43 9.70
CA GLY A 34 27.37 -2.29 9.91
C GLY A 34 26.73 -0.92 9.65
N VAL A 35 25.43 -0.85 9.35
CA VAL A 35 24.73 0.41 9.10
C VAL A 35 23.62 0.66 10.15
N PRO A 36 23.40 1.92 10.55
CA PRO A 36 22.33 2.28 11.49
C PRO A 36 20.93 2.03 10.89
N GLY A 37 19.87 2.14 11.69
CA GLY A 37 18.49 2.09 11.19
C GLY A 37 18.17 3.26 10.25
N LYS A 38 17.09 3.13 9.46
CA LYS A 38 16.73 4.04 8.36
C LYS A 38 17.84 4.14 7.31
N SER A 39 18.26 2.99 6.80
CA SER A 39 19.31 2.88 5.79
C SER A 39 18.80 2.16 4.55
N LEU A 40 19.18 2.67 3.38
CA LEU A 40 18.96 2.06 2.08
C LEU A 40 20.33 1.63 1.54
N ILE A 41 20.56 0.33 1.38
CA ILE A 41 21.84 -0.19 0.91
C ILE A 41 21.69 -0.72 -0.51
N PHE A 42 22.43 -0.15 -1.45
CA PHE A 42 22.60 -0.68 -2.79
C PHE A 42 23.81 -1.61 -2.82
N PHE A 43 23.67 -2.78 -3.43
CA PHE A 43 24.71 -3.81 -3.49
C PHE A 43 25.27 -4.14 -2.09
N PRO A 44 24.42 -4.56 -1.12
CA PRO A 44 24.88 -4.92 0.20
C PRO A 44 25.94 -6.02 0.11
N TYR A 45 27.09 -5.77 0.73
CA TYR A 45 28.13 -6.78 0.84
C TYR A 45 27.74 -7.79 1.92
N GLN A 46 27.67 -9.07 1.55
CA GLN A 46 27.53 -10.18 2.48
C GLN A 46 28.74 -11.09 2.35
N THR A 47 29.33 -11.46 3.49
CA THR A 47 30.48 -12.36 3.53
C THR A 47 30.09 -13.70 2.90
N ALA A 48 30.92 -14.25 2.02
CA ALA A 48 30.72 -15.52 1.32
C ALA A 48 29.54 -15.61 0.33
N LEU A 49 28.90 -14.49 -0.05
CA LEU A 49 27.89 -14.45 -1.12
C LEU A 49 28.50 -13.85 -2.41
N THR A 50 28.51 -14.62 -3.49
CA THR A 50 28.81 -14.10 -4.85
C THR A 50 27.57 -14.24 -5.71
N ALA A 51 26.98 -13.12 -6.13
CA ALA A 51 25.82 -13.13 -7.02
C ALA A 51 26.31 -13.01 -8.48
N CYS A 52 25.91 -13.96 -9.34
CA CYS A 52 26.06 -13.83 -10.78
C CYS A 52 24.71 -13.42 -11.41
N GLY A 53 24.72 -12.44 -12.32
CA GLY A 53 23.52 -11.83 -12.91
C GLY A 53 23.19 -10.42 -12.39
N ILE A 54 22.23 -9.73 -13.03
CA ILE A 54 21.72 -8.43 -12.53
C ILE A 54 20.77 -8.73 -11.37
N VAL A 55 21.31 -8.72 -10.15
CA VAL A 55 20.50 -8.82 -8.93
C VAL A 55 20.46 -7.45 -8.26
N GLY A 56 19.31 -6.80 -8.34
CA GLY A 56 19.01 -5.62 -7.53
C GLY A 56 18.63 -6.05 -6.11
N ILE A 57 19.61 -6.24 -5.23
CA ILE A 57 19.35 -6.48 -3.80
C ILE A 57 19.19 -5.12 -3.11
N VAL A 58 17.96 -4.81 -2.70
CA VAL A 58 17.65 -3.62 -1.90
C VAL A 58 17.27 -4.08 -0.49
N SER A 59 18.09 -3.69 0.50
CA SER A 59 17.80 -3.94 1.91
C SER A 59 17.32 -2.65 2.58
N LEU A 60 16.09 -2.67 3.08
CA LEU A 60 15.50 -1.59 3.88
C LEU A 60 15.53 -1.97 5.36
N LYS A 61 16.30 -1.22 6.16
CA LYS A 61 16.37 -1.43 7.62
C LYS A 61 15.43 -0.48 8.35
N HIS A 62 14.27 -1.00 8.77
CA HIS A 62 13.31 -0.27 9.60
C HIS A 62 13.70 -0.31 11.08
N PRO A 63 13.45 0.77 11.85
CA PRO A 63 13.53 0.70 13.31
C PRO A 63 12.47 -0.27 13.85
N ARG A 64 12.90 -1.26 14.63
CA ARG A 64 12.03 -2.11 15.46
C ARG A 64 11.63 -1.32 16.70
N THR A 65 10.62 -0.48 16.60
CA THR A 65 9.95 0.10 17.76
C THR A 65 8.66 -0.66 17.99
N PRO A 66 8.45 -1.26 19.18
CA PRO A 66 7.10 -1.60 19.63
C PRO A 66 6.28 -0.31 19.56
N GLY A 67 5.29 -0.27 18.67
CA GLY A 67 4.34 0.84 18.68
C GLY A 67 3.44 0.70 19.91
N PRO A 68 2.87 1.80 20.41
CA PRO A 68 1.69 1.71 21.29
C PRO A 68 0.59 0.88 20.60
N ASP A 69 -0.35 0.34 21.36
CA ASP A 69 -1.52 -0.40 20.82
C ASP A 69 -2.06 0.30 19.56
N PHE A 70 -1.95 -0.39 18.43
CA PHE A 70 -2.42 0.15 17.16
C PHE A 70 -3.92 0.39 17.24
N GLN A 71 -4.34 1.62 16.96
CA GLN A 71 -5.74 1.93 16.77
C GLN A 71 -6.02 2.08 15.28
N LEU A 72 -7.04 1.37 14.80
CA LEU A 72 -7.52 1.54 13.44
C LEU A 72 -8.04 2.98 13.28
N PRO A 73 -7.64 3.72 12.23
CA PRO A 73 -8.18 5.03 11.95
C PRO A 73 -9.71 5.02 11.96
N ASP A 74 -10.30 6.08 12.49
CA ASP A 74 -11.73 6.27 12.38
C ASP A 74 -12.08 6.76 10.97
N PHE A 75 -12.72 5.89 10.21
CA PHE A 75 -13.15 6.18 8.85
C PHE A 75 -14.55 6.81 8.81
N ASP A 76 -15.29 6.85 9.91
CA ASP A 76 -16.71 7.19 9.91
C ASP A 76 -16.94 8.64 9.47
N ALA A 77 -16.12 9.57 9.96
CA ALA A 77 -16.19 10.98 9.57
C ALA A 77 -15.83 11.18 8.08
N ILE A 78 -14.81 10.49 7.58
CA ILE A 78 -14.37 10.59 6.19
C ILE A 78 -15.42 9.98 5.26
N GLN A 79 -15.94 8.81 5.62
CA GLN A 79 -17.01 8.12 4.91
C GLN A 79 -18.28 8.96 4.86
N THR A 80 -18.69 9.54 5.98
CA THR A 80 -19.85 10.45 6.04
C THR A 80 -19.66 11.65 5.11
N SER A 81 -18.46 12.26 5.13
CA SER A 81 -18.13 13.38 4.24
C SER A 81 -18.23 13.02 2.75
N ILE A 82 -17.78 11.81 2.38
CA ILE A 82 -17.85 11.30 1.01
C ILE A 82 -19.31 11.03 0.60
N ILE A 83 -20.09 10.35 1.45
CA ILE A 83 -21.49 9.96 1.15
C ILE A 83 -22.41 11.18 1.04
N LEU A 84 -22.26 12.17 1.93
CA LEU A 84 -23.14 13.34 1.96
C LEU A 84 -22.98 14.26 0.75
N HIS A 85 -21.85 14.21 0.05
CA HIS A 85 -21.55 15.11 -1.06
C HIS A 85 -21.43 14.37 -2.40
N SER A 86 -22.40 13.51 -2.71
CA SER A 86 -22.53 12.90 -4.03
C SER A 86 -22.68 13.94 -5.14
N TYR A 87 -22.45 13.54 -6.40
CA TYR A 87 -22.66 14.43 -7.54
C TYR A 87 -24.08 14.99 -7.56
N ASP A 88 -25.09 14.12 -7.41
CA ASP A 88 -26.50 14.49 -7.45
C ASP A 88 -26.83 15.50 -6.34
N HIS A 89 -26.26 15.32 -5.14
CA HIS A 89 -26.45 16.25 -4.03
C HIS A 89 -25.82 17.61 -4.31
N CYS A 90 -24.59 17.64 -4.86
CA CYS A 90 -23.94 18.89 -5.24
C CYS A 90 -24.73 19.64 -6.31
N VAL A 91 -25.31 18.94 -7.29
CA VAL A 91 -26.16 19.54 -8.31
C VAL A 91 -27.46 20.08 -7.70
N GLU A 92 -28.16 19.29 -6.90
CA GLU A 92 -29.43 19.68 -6.27
C GLU A 92 -29.27 20.93 -5.38
N LYS A 93 -28.16 21.00 -4.62
CA LYS A 93 -27.87 22.11 -3.70
C LYS A 93 -27.02 23.22 -4.32
N ALA A 94 -26.73 23.15 -5.62
CA ALA A 94 -25.87 24.10 -6.34
C ALA A 94 -24.51 24.33 -5.63
N LEU A 95 -23.90 23.26 -5.13
CA LEU A 95 -22.59 23.28 -4.45
C LEU A 95 -21.45 23.18 -5.45
N SER A 96 -20.34 23.86 -5.14
CA SER A 96 -19.08 23.75 -5.89
C SER A 96 -18.56 22.30 -5.87
N LEU A 97 -18.37 21.70 -7.06
CA LEU A 97 -17.76 20.39 -7.18
C LEU A 97 -16.31 20.40 -6.67
N THR A 98 -15.58 21.49 -6.87
CA THR A 98 -14.22 21.65 -6.35
C THR A 98 -14.16 21.57 -4.83
N ASP A 99 -15.12 22.16 -4.13
CA ASP A 99 -15.05 22.29 -2.67
C ASP A 99 -15.78 21.19 -1.92
N HIS A 100 -16.85 20.63 -2.51
CA HIS A 100 -17.77 19.74 -1.79
C HIS A 100 -17.77 18.30 -2.29
N TYR A 101 -17.72 18.06 -3.60
CA TYR A 101 -17.94 16.72 -4.18
C TYR A 101 -17.08 15.62 -3.53
N LEU A 102 -17.68 14.55 -3.03
CA LEU A 102 -17.01 13.47 -2.29
C LEU A 102 -16.09 13.95 -1.16
N GLY A 103 -16.57 14.93 -0.38
CA GLY A 103 -15.84 15.50 0.75
C GLY A 103 -14.70 16.44 0.34
N GLY A 104 -14.80 17.01 -0.86
CA GLY A 104 -13.85 18.00 -1.36
C GLY A 104 -12.47 17.43 -1.67
N LYS A 105 -11.45 18.30 -1.62
CA LYS A 105 -10.08 17.93 -1.96
C LYS A 105 -9.40 17.08 -0.88
N SER A 106 -9.81 17.19 0.38
CA SER A 106 -9.13 16.55 1.51
C SER A 106 -9.59 15.12 1.74
N ALA A 107 -10.91 14.86 1.81
CA ALA A 107 -11.44 13.57 2.26
C ALA A 107 -10.91 12.36 1.45
N SER A 108 -10.97 12.43 0.12
CA SER A 108 -10.45 11.35 -0.75
C SER A 108 -8.94 11.13 -0.60
N ASN A 109 -8.16 12.18 -0.35
CA ASN A 109 -6.72 12.08 -0.11
C ASN A 109 -6.42 11.50 1.28
N GLU A 110 -7.16 11.93 2.31
CA GLU A 110 -7.01 11.48 3.68
C GLU A 110 -7.41 10.01 3.82
N LEU A 111 -8.49 9.58 3.16
CA LEU A 111 -8.87 8.17 3.07
C LEU A 111 -7.74 7.34 2.49
N LEU A 112 -7.26 7.72 1.30
CA LEU A 112 -6.20 6.98 0.60
C LEU A 112 -4.89 6.94 1.41
N ALA A 113 -4.53 8.05 2.07
CA ALA A 113 -3.36 8.10 2.93
C ALA A 113 -3.52 7.19 4.16
N SER A 114 -4.68 7.20 4.80
CA SER A 114 -4.99 6.41 5.99
C SER A 114 -4.94 4.92 5.69
N VAL A 115 -5.60 4.50 4.60
CA VAL A 115 -5.61 3.11 4.13
C VAL A 115 -4.19 2.66 3.74
N ARG A 116 -3.41 3.49 3.05
CA ARG A 116 -2.00 3.16 2.73
C ARG A 116 -1.13 3.00 3.98
N GLY A 117 -1.41 3.75 5.05
CA GLY A 117 -0.70 3.64 6.33
C GLY A 117 -0.85 2.26 7.00
N LEU A 118 -1.94 1.56 6.71
CA LEU A 118 -2.22 0.23 7.23
C LEU A 118 -1.25 -0.85 6.72
N LYS A 119 -0.51 -0.57 5.64
CA LYS A 119 0.50 -1.48 5.08
C LYS A 119 1.77 -1.60 5.91
N SER A 120 1.97 -0.71 6.89
CA SER A 120 3.11 -0.79 7.80
C SER A 120 3.10 -2.12 8.58
N THR A 121 4.28 -2.64 8.94
CA THR A 121 4.40 -3.94 9.64
C THR A 121 3.54 -3.98 10.91
N HIS A 122 3.54 -2.90 11.69
CA HIS A 122 2.78 -2.81 12.93
C HIS A 122 1.26 -2.78 12.71
N ALA A 123 0.78 -1.92 11.80
CA ALA A 123 -0.65 -1.82 11.51
C ALA A 123 -1.17 -3.13 10.88
N PHE A 124 -0.40 -3.71 9.96
CA PHE A 124 -0.74 -4.99 9.34
C PHE A 124 -0.80 -6.12 10.36
N ALA A 125 0.13 -6.18 11.32
CA ALA A 125 0.09 -7.19 12.38
C ALA A 125 -1.14 -7.05 13.27
N ALA A 126 -1.55 -5.82 13.60
CA ALA A 126 -2.79 -5.59 14.33
C ALA A 126 -4.03 -5.99 13.51
N LEU A 127 -4.06 -5.65 12.21
CA LEU A 127 -5.12 -6.08 11.29
C LEU A 127 -5.22 -7.59 11.18
N TYR A 128 -4.08 -8.29 11.06
CA TYR A 128 -4.01 -9.74 10.92
C TYR A 128 -4.64 -10.47 12.11
N ASN A 129 -4.36 -10.00 13.31
CA ASN A 129 -4.79 -10.62 14.56
C ASN A 129 -6.21 -10.24 15.01
N GLN A 130 -6.82 -9.20 14.44
CA GLN A 130 -8.10 -8.67 14.91
C GLN A 130 -9.18 -8.75 13.82
N SER A 131 -10.05 -9.76 13.91
CA SER A 131 -11.19 -9.93 13.01
C SER A 131 -12.14 -8.72 13.01
N ALA A 132 -12.27 -8.01 14.13
CA ALA A 132 -13.04 -6.77 14.21
C ALA A 132 -12.51 -5.68 13.26
N PHE A 133 -11.18 -5.55 13.11
CA PHE A 133 -10.60 -4.59 12.16
C PHE A 133 -10.78 -5.05 10.71
N GLN A 134 -10.67 -6.35 10.44
CA GLN A 134 -10.93 -6.93 9.12
C GLN A 134 -12.37 -6.66 8.69
N ASN A 135 -13.35 -6.90 9.57
CA ASN A 135 -14.75 -6.63 9.30
C ASN A 135 -15.03 -5.15 9.03
N ARG A 136 -14.42 -4.24 9.80
CA ARG A 136 -14.55 -2.79 9.56
C ARG A 136 -14.00 -2.39 8.19
N LEU A 137 -12.85 -2.93 7.78
CA LEU A 137 -12.27 -2.68 6.45
C LEU A 137 -13.14 -3.27 5.34
N GLN A 138 -13.73 -4.44 5.55
CA GLN A 138 -14.63 -5.06 4.58
C GLN A 138 -15.90 -4.24 4.38
N THR A 139 -16.50 -3.73 5.45
CA THR A 139 -17.64 -2.80 5.39
C THR A 139 -17.27 -1.49 4.69
N LEU A 140 -16.10 -0.94 4.98
CA LEU A 140 -15.60 0.26 4.31
C LEU A 140 -15.43 0.00 2.80
N SER A 141 -14.79 -1.10 2.41
CA SER A 141 -14.60 -1.47 1.01
C SER A 141 -15.93 -1.60 0.27
N ALA A 142 -16.90 -2.32 0.85
CA ALA A 142 -18.24 -2.45 0.25
C ALA A 142 -18.90 -1.08 0.05
N THR A 143 -18.82 -0.20 1.05
CA THR A 143 -19.35 1.17 0.93
C THR A 143 -18.65 1.96 -0.18
N LEU A 144 -17.31 1.85 -0.30
CA LEU A 144 -16.58 2.52 -1.36
C LEU A 144 -16.99 2.02 -2.74
N HIS A 145 -17.18 0.71 -2.92
CA HIS A 145 -17.66 0.15 -4.18
C HIS A 145 -19.05 0.65 -4.57
N ASP A 146 -19.96 0.79 -3.59
CA ASP A 146 -21.29 1.34 -3.82
C ASP A 146 -21.22 2.81 -4.28
N VAL A 147 -20.45 3.64 -3.57
CA VAL A 147 -20.23 5.05 -3.93
C VAL A 147 -19.57 5.17 -5.30
N ILE A 148 -18.48 4.43 -5.56
CA ILE A 148 -17.78 4.44 -6.85
C ILE A 148 -18.74 4.08 -7.98
N SER A 149 -19.58 3.07 -7.78
CA SER A 149 -20.57 2.62 -8.76
C SER A 149 -21.64 3.67 -9.02
N GLN A 150 -22.17 4.30 -7.97
CA GLN A 150 -23.13 5.39 -8.09
C GLN A 150 -22.55 6.59 -8.84
N GLU A 151 -21.41 7.10 -8.39
CA GLU A 151 -20.80 8.30 -8.96
C GLU A 151 -20.31 8.08 -10.39
N THR A 152 -19.84 6.88 -10.72
CA THR A 152 -19.48 6.54 -12.10
C THR A 152 -20.72 6.60 -13.02
N ARG A 153 -21.89 6.15 -12.54
CA ARG A 153 -23.15 6.27 -13.30
C ARG A 153 -23.58 7.73 -13.45
N SER A 154 -23.53 8.52 -12.38
CA SER A 154 -23.89 9.94 -12.43
C SER A 154 -22.96 10.72 -13.38
N LEU A 155 -21.65 10.44 -13.36
CA LEU A 155 -20.71 11.01 -14.32
C LEU A 155 -21.10 10.66 -15.76
N LEU A 156 -21.36 9.40 -16.07
CA LEU A 156 -21.72 8.98 -17.44
C LEU A 156 -23.01 9.65 -17.93
N ALA A 157 -24.01 9.82 -17.05
CA ALA A 157 -25.27 10.48 -17.38
C ALA A 157 -25.08 12.00 -17.63
N ALA A 158 -24.21 12.64 -16.86
CA ALA A 158 -23.99 14.09 -16.92
C ALA A 158 -22.87 14.53 -17.88
N MET A 159 -22.03 13.61 -18.37
CA MET A 159 -20.78 13.91 -19.08
C MET A 159 -20.94 14.88 -20.26
N GLY A 160 -22.08 14.85 -20.96
CA GLY A 160 -22.37 15.76 -22.09
C GLY A 160 -22.66 17.21 -21.70
N PHE A 161 -22.91 17.48 -20.41
CA PHE A 161 -23.25 18.81 -19.89
C PHE A 161 -22.17 19.40 -18.99
N LEU A 162 -21.12 18.64 -18.69
CA LEU A 162 -20.03 19.05 -17.82
C LEU A 162 -18.93 19.74 -18.61
N CYS A 163 -18.32 20.75 -17.99
CA CYS A 163 -17.09 21.32 -18.53
C CYS A 163 -15.91 20.37 -18.27
N ALA A 164 -14.80 20.54 -19.00
CA ALA A 164 -13.63 19.68 -18.86
C ALA A 164 -13.05 19.69 -17.42
N GLU A 165 -13.07 20.85 -16.75
CA GLU A 165 -12.58 20.99 -15.37
C GLU A 165 -13.40 20.15 -14.38
N ASP A 166 -14.74 20.16 -14.50
CA ASP A 166 -15.62 19.36 -13.65
C ASP A 166 -15.41 17.86 -13.89
N VAL A 167 -15.25 17.43 -15.15
CA VAL A 167 -14.96 16.03 -15.49
C VAL A 167 -13.64 15.59 -14.86
N GLU A 168 -12.59 16.42 -14.92
CA GLU A 168 -11.30 16.13 -14.28
C GLU A 168 -11.41 16.01 -12.75
N ILE A 169 -12.20 16.88 -12.10
CA ILE A 169 -12.45 16.81 -10.65
C ILE A 169 -13.17 15.51 -10.30
N ILE A 170 -14.23 15.18 -11.02
CA ILE A 170 -15.06 14.01 -10.73
C ILE A 170 -14.26 12.73 -10.92
N THR A 171 -13.66 12.56 -12.10
CA THR A 171 -12.85 11.39 -12.43
C THR A 171 -11.67 11.24 -11.47
N GLY A 172 -10.95 12.33 -11.19
CA GLY A 172 -9.80 12.31 -10.28
C GLY A 172 -10.14 11.90 -8.85
N ARG A 173 -11.36 12.17 -8.36
CA ARG A 173 -11.81 11.72 -7.02
C ARG A 173 -12.30 10.28 -7.04
N ILE A 174 -13.04 9.88 -8.08
CA ILE A 174 -13.45 8.48 -8.27
C ILE A 174 -12.22 7.57 -8.33
N GLU A 175 -11.17 7.94 -9.07
CA GLU A 175 -9.94 7.16 -9.16
C GLU A 175 -9.23 7.02 -7.80
N LYS A 176 -9.26 8.04 -6.94
CA LYS A 176 -8.70 7.92 -5.58
C LYS A 176 -9.50 6.97 -4.70
N LEU A 177 -10.83 6.95 -4.84
CA LEU A 177 -11.67 5.99 -4.11
C LEU A 177 -11.40 4.57 -4.62
N LYS A 178 -11.25 4.38 -5.94
CA LYS A 178 -10.83 3.10 -6.52
C LYS A 178 -9.47 2.64 -6.01
N ASP A 179 -8.49 3.54 -5.97
CA ASP A 179 -7.17 3.27 -5.38
C ASP A 179 -7.31 2.83 -3.92
N ALA A 180 -8.15 3.51 -3.12
CA ALA A 180 -8.34 3.18 -1.72
C ALA A 180 -9.02 1.81 -1.55
N ALA A 181 -10.09 1.53 -2.29
CA ALA A 181 -10.77 0.24 -2.30
C ALA A 181 -9.82 -0.89 -2.71
N TRP A 182 -9.02 -0.67 -3.77
CA TRP A 182 -8.02 -1.64 -4.21
C TRP A 182 -6.96 -1.93 -3.15
N VAL A 183 -6.47 -0.92 -2.42
CA VAL A 183 -5.53 -1.15 -1.31
C VAL A 183 -6.19 -2.00 -0.22
N ILE A 184 -7.46 -1.74 0.12
CA ILE A 184 -8.17 -2.52 1.14
C ILE A 184 -8.32 -3.98 0.69
N ASP A 185 -8.83 -4.19 -0.52
CA ASP A 185 -9.15 -5.52 -1.02
C ASP A 185 -7.89 -6.33 -1.32
N ALA A 186 -7.05 -5.83 -2.23
CA ALA A 186 -5.96 -6.61 -2.81
C ALA A 186 -4.65 -6.54 -2.00
N GLU A 187 -4.36 -5.39 -1.37
CA GLU A 187 -3.10 -5.23 -0.62
C GLU A 187 -3.22 -5.59 0.86
N LEU A 188 -4.41 -5.55 1.45
CA LEU A 188 -4.65 -5.84 2.86
C LEU A 188 -5.43 -7.14 3.05
N LEU A 189 -6.73 -7.17 2.76
CA LEU A 189 -7.62 -8.29 3.10
C LEU A 189 -7.22 -9.59 2.38
N GLU A 190 -7.00 -9.55 1.08
CA GLU A 190 -6.56 -10.73 0.31
C GLU A 190 -5.19 -11.24 0.79
N ASN A 191 -4.29 -10.34 1.17
CA ASN A 191 -2.97 -10.71 1.68
C ASN A 191 -3.03 -11.30 3.09
N ILE A 192 -3.99 -10.93 3.93
CA ILE A 192 -4.23 -11.60 5.22
C ILE A 192 -4.58 -13.06 4.95
N GLU A 193 -5.53 -13.34 4.05
CA GLU A 193 -5.94 -14.70 3.71
C GLU A 193 -4.80 -15.53 3.09
N LYS A 194 -4.02 -14.95 2.17
CA LYS A 194 -2.85 -15.61 1.60
C LYS A 194 -1.82 -15.97 2.67
N ILE A 195 -1.56 -15.05 3.61
CA ILE A 195 -0.60 -15.29 4.69
C ILE A 195 -1.11 -16.36 5.67
N ARG A 196 -2.41 -16.37 6.01
CA ARG A 196 -3.02 -17.47 6.78
C ARG A 196 -2.84 -18.81 6.08
N SER A 197 -3.08 -18.85 4.77
CA SER A 197 -2.85 -20.05 3.97
C SER A 197 -1.38 -20.49 3.94
N LEU A 198 -0.43 -19.55 3.97
CA LEU A 198 1.01 -19.86 4.06
C LEU A 198 1.43 -20.33 5.46
N ALA A 199 0.78 -19.81 6.50
CA ALA A 199 1.04 -20.18 7.89
C ALA A 199 0.53 -21.59 8.21
N GLY A 200 -0.59 -22.00 7.61
CA GLY A 200 -1.22 -23.30 7.86
C GLY A 200 -1.56 -23.47 9.34
N ASP A 201 -1.18 -24.61 9.92
CA ASP A 201 -1.46 -24.94 11.32
C ASP A 201 -0.79 -23.98 12.32
N LEU A 202 0.21 -23.21 11.89
CA LEU A 202 0.93 -22.26 12.73
C LEU A 202 0.25 -20.90 12.86
N ASP A 203 -0.86 -20.66 12.14
CA ASP A 203 -1.54 -19.36 12.07
C ASP A 203 -1.86 -18.77 13.45
N ALA A 204 -2.41 -19.60 14.35
CA ALA A 204 -2.87 -19.16 15.67
C ALA A 204 -1.73 -18.68 16.60
N ASP A 205 -0.50 -19.18 16.39
CA ASP A 205 0.65 -18.96 17.27
C ASP A 205 1.79 -18.20 16.55
N LEU A 206 1.47 -17.47 15.48
CA LEU A 206 2.46 -16.71 14.73
C LEU A 206 3.12 -15.61 15.57
N SER A 207 4.43 -15.76 15.78
CA SER A 207 5.22 -14.65 16.33
C SER A 207 5.23 -13.46 15.37
N PRO A 208 5.40 -12.21 15.86
CA PRO A 208 5.51 -11.03 15.00
C PRO A 208 6.61 -11.14 13.93
N ALA A 209 7.73 -11.80 14.25
CA ALA A 209 8.83 -12.01 13.33
C ALA A 209 8.45 -13.02 12.22
N ALA A 210 7.74 -14.09 12.58
CA ALA A 210 7.22 -15.06 11.61
C ALA A 210 6.18 -14.41 10.68
N LEU A 211 5.28 -13.59 11.22
CA LEU A 211 4.31 -12.84 10.42
C LEU A 211 4.99 -11.88 9.43
N GLU A 212 6.01 -11.14 9.87
CA GLU A 212 6.79 -10.26 8.99
C GLU A 212 7.48 -11.07 7.88
N MET A 213 8.03 -12.25 8.21
CA MET A 213 8.65 -13.14 7.24
C MET A 213 7.64 -13.67 6.21
N LEU A 214 6.49 -14.20 6.65
CA LEU A 214 5.44 -14.69 5.76
C LEU A 214 4.89 -13.58 4.87
N LYS A 215 4.75 -12.35 5.40
CA LYS A 215 4.38 -11.18 4.60
C LYS A 215 5.39 -10.90 3.48
N ASN A 216 6.69 -11.00 3.77
CA ASN A 216 7.74 -10.81 2.75
C ASN A 216 7.71 -11.93 1.70
N ILE A 217 7.51 -13.18 2.11
CA ILE A 217 7.36 -14.32 1.19
C ILE A 217 6.14 -14.12 0.29
N ASN A 218 4.99 -13.74 0.87
CA ASN A 218 3.78 -13.44 0.12
C ASN A 218 3.98 -12.28 -0.88
N ALA A 219 4.75 -11.25 -0.52
CA ALA A 219 5.09 -10.17 -1.44
C ALA A 219 5.91 -10.66 -2.64
N VAL A 220 6.83 -11.62 -2.43
CA VAL A 220 7.55 -12.28 -3.52
C VAL A 220 6.57 -13.06 -4.39
N PHE A 221 5.68 -13.89 -3.81
CA PHE A 221 4.68 -14.65 -4.58
C PHE A 221 3.77 -13.75 -5.42
N ASN A 222 3.26 -12.66 -4.86
CA ASN A 222 2.46 -11.66 -5.57
C ASN A 222 3.21 -11.00 -6.75
N SER A 223 4.54 -11.09 -6.78
CA SER A 223 5.39 -10.51 -7.81
C SER A 223 5.86 -11.54 -8.86
N ILE A 224 5.79 -12.84 -8.56
CA ILE A 224 6.29 -13.89 -9.48
C ILE A 224 5.51 -13.92 -10.78
N ASP A 225 4.20 -13.71 -10.75
CA ASP A 225 3.36 -13.69 -11.96
C ASP A 225 3.69 -12.52 -12.91
N ARG A 226 4.49 -11.55 -12.46
CA ARG A 226 4.99 -10.43 -13.26
C ARG A 226 6.39 -10.67 -13.82
N LEU A 227 7.04 -11.78 -13.44
CA LEU A 227 8.35 -12.15 -13.95
C LEU A 227 8.19 -12.90 -15.26
N GLU A 228 8.72 -12.32 -16.32
CA GLU A 228 8.79 -12.98 -17.61
C GLU A 228 9.92 -14.03 -17.58
N VAL A 229 9.56 -15.30 -17.39
CA VAL A 229 10.50 -16.42 -17.47
C VAL A 229 10.57 -16.88 -18.92
N ARG A 230 11.70 -16.65 -19.60
CA ARG A 230 11.92 -17.06 -21.00
C ARG A 230 12.90 -18.23 -21.09
N GLY A 231 12.62 -19.20 -21.96
CA GLY A 231 13.61 -20.20 -22.38
C GLY A 231 14.02 -21.20 -21.28
N ARG A 232 15.35 -21.29 -21.02
CA ARG A 232 15.98 -22.25 -20.09
C ARG A 232 15.81 -21.87 -18.60
N ASP A 233 15.21 -20.74 -18.33
CA ASP A 233 15.17 -20.19 -16.99
C ASP A 233 14.12 -20.91 -16.14
N SER A 234 14.52 -21.34 -14.96
CA SER A 234 13.62 -21.87 -13.93
C SER A 234 13.36 -20.76 -12.92
N ALA A 235 12.11 -20.54 -12.54
CA ALA A 235 11.79 -19.71 -11.39
C ALA A 235 11.81 -20.56 -10.12
N GLY A 236 12.53 -20.11 -9.11
CA GLY A 236 12.59 -20.75 -7.80
C GLY A 236 12.70 -19.70 -6.70
N ILE A 237 12.31 -20.08 -5.48
CA ILE A 237 12.47 -19.24 -4.29
C ILE A 237 13.46 -19.94 -3.37
N SER A 238 14.48 -19.20 -2.92
CA SER A 238 15.41 -19.64 -1.89
C SER A 238 15.16 -18.83 -0.62
N LEU A 239 14.95 -19.52 0.49
CA LEU A 239 14.81 -18.93 1.81
C LEU A 239 16.06 -19.26 2.62
N MET A 240 16.72 -18.22 3.13
CA MET A 240 17.93 -18.38 3.95
C MET A 240 17.62 -17.89 5.37
N PHE A 241 17.84 -18.77 6.34
CA PHE A 241 17.62 -18.50 7.76
C PHE A 241 18.96 -18.48 8.49
N THR A 242 19.06 -17.63 9.51
CA THR A 242 20.15 -17.68 10.48
C THR A 242 19.57 -18.09 11.81
N LEU A 243 19.94 -19.27 12.28
CA LEU A 243 19.55 -19.79 13.57
C LEU A 243 20.66 -19.45 14.57
N ASP A 244 20.28 -19.15 15.81
CA ASP A 244 21.24 -19.15 16.90
C ASP A 244 21.61 -20.59 17.27
N SER A 245 22.68 -20.76 18.06
CA SER A 245 23.20 -22.09 18.41
C SER A 245 22.13 -22.94 19.10
N ALA A 246 21.34 -22.37 20.00
CA ALA A 246 20.34 -23.12 20.76
C ALA A 246 19.19 -23.60 19.86
N ALA A 247 18.74 -22.75 18.93
CA ALA A 247 17.72 -23.11 17.95
C ALA A 247 18.24 -24.14 16.93
N TRP A 248 19.51 -24.08 16.55
CA TRP A 248 20.15 -25.09 15.69
C TRP A 248 20.23 -26.45 16.39
N ASP A 249 20.68 -26.47 17.64
CA ASP A 249 20.83 -27.70 18.41
C ASP A 249 19.48 -28.38 18.68
N ALA A 250 18.40 -27.61 18.82
CA ALA A 250 17.04 -28.14 18.97
C ALA A 250 16.42 -28.67 17.66
N PHE A 251 17.00 -28.33 16.51
CA PHE A 251 16.54 -28.75 15.18
C PHE A 251 17.19 -30.06 14.70
N GLN A 252 18.37 -30.41 15.25
CA GLN A 252 19.10 -31.66 15.00
C GLN A 252 18.45 -32.83 15.74
#